data_AF-A0A3B0V304-F1
#
_entry.id   AF-A0A3B0V304-F1
#
_cell.length_a   1.000
_cell.length_b   1.000
_cell.length_c   1.000
_cell.angle_alpha   90.00
_cell.angle_beta   90.00
_cell.angle_gamma   90.00
#
_symmetry.space_group_name_H-M   'P 1'
#
loop_
_entity.id
_entity.type
_entity.pdbx_description
1 polymer ?
#
loop_
_entity_poly.entity_id
_entity_poly.type
_entity_poly.pdbx_seq_one_letter_code
_entity_poly.pdbx_strand_id
1 'polypeptide(L)'
;MSYYGLCSAIKWGRIGKATTLCTKAIKIDFKRPDFYLNLGRVYLKAGNRKGAATVFKKGLGIDPSHKGLHDILISMGIKEEALLPFLSRAHPINKRLGIFIKRRLPSLLSSKGPKKKAKDKG
;
A
#
# COMPACT_ATOMS: atom_id res chain seq x y z
N MET A 1 10.53 16.16 8.01
CA MET A 1 11.02 15.85 6.65
C MET A 1 9.99 15.16 5.74
N SER A 2 9.31 14.07 6.18
CA SER A 2 8.29 13.38 5.35
C SER A 2 7.12 14.28 4.93
N TYR A 3 6.58 15.07 5.87
CA TYR A 3 5.48 16.01 5.59
C TYR A 3 5.88 17.13 4.62
N TYR A 4 7.12 17.63 4.73
CA TYR A 4 7.66 18.61 3.80
C TYR A 4 7.77 18.06 2.37
N GLY A 5 8.18 16.79 2.23
CA GLY A 5 8.15 16.09 0.94
C GLY A 5 6.74 16.02 0.36
N LEU A 6 5.75 15.64 1.17
CA LEU A 6 4.34 15.59 0.75
C LEU A 6 3.81 16.96 0.32
N CYS A 7 4.03 18.02 1.13
CA CYS A 7 3.63 19.38 0.80
C CYS A 7 4.28 19.84 -0.52
N SER A 8 5.56 19.54 -0.72
CA SER A 8 6.28 19.89 -1.94
C SER A 8 5.72 19.21 -3.19
N ALA A 9 5.30 17.95 -3.09
CA ALA A 9 4.59 17.26 -4.17
C ALA A 9 3.22 17.89 -4.47
N ILE A 10 2.45 18.22 -3.43
CA ILE A 10 1.08 18.75 -3.59
C ILE A 10 1.10 20.20 -4.09
N LYS A 11 1.96 21.05 -3.52
CA LYS A 11 1.98 22.50 -3.80
C LYS A 11 2.81 22.88 -5.01
N TRP A 12 3.94 22.20 -5.23
CA TRP A 12 4.90 22.59 -6.27
C TRP A 12 5.11 21.52 -7.34
N GLY A 13 4.40 20.39 -7.28
CA GLY A 13 4.55 19.30 -8.26
C GLY A 13 5.95 18.66 -8.27
N ARG A 14 6.79 18.92 -7.26
CA ARG A 14 8.19 18.47 -7.22
C ARG A 14 8.29 17.02 -6.75
N ILE A 15 7.74 16.10 -7.53
CA ILE A 15 7.61 14.68 -7.19
C ILE A 15 8.97 14.04 -6.85
N GLY A 16 10.03 14.30 -7.63
CA GLY A 16 11.35 13.69 -7.38
C GLY A 16 12.00 14.14 -6.05
N LYS A 17 11.84 15.40 -5.66
CA LYS A 17 12.30 15.88 -4.35
C LYS A 17 11.42 15.33 -3.22
N ALA A 18 10.12 15.18 -3.45
CA ALA A 18 9.20 14.61 -2.49
C ALA A 18 9.48 13.13 -2.20
N THR A 19 9.72 12.30 -3.22
CA THR A 19 10.06 10.88 -3.05
C THR A 19 11.36 10.70 -2.29
N THR A 20 12.40 11.49 -2.60
CA THR A 20 13.68 11.43 -1.88
C THR A 20 13.55 11.83 -0.41
N LEU A 21 12.75 12.86 -0.10
CA LEU A 21 12.49 13.27 1.29
C LEU A 21 11.69 12.22 2.08
N CYS A 22 10.65 11.64 1.46
CA CYS A 22 9.84 10.61 2.11
C CYS A 22 10.63 9.30 2.30
N THR A 23 11.47 8.90 1.33
CA THR A 23 12.32 7.71 1.46
C THR A 23 13.41 7.88 2.50
N LYS A 24 14.03 9.07 2.60
CA LYS A 24 14.95 9.39 3.71
C LYS A 24 14.26 9.30 5.07
N ALA A 25 13.02 9.77 5.19
CA ALA A 25 12.27 9.66 6.43
C ALA A 25 12.02 8.20 6.84
N ILE A 26 11.68 7.32 5.89
CA ILE A 26 11.53 5.87 6.12
C ILE A 26 12.86 5.23 6.52
N LYS A 27 14.00 5.66 5.93
CA LYS A 27 15.32 5.14 6.31
C LYS A 27 15.71 5.48 7.74
N ILE A 28 15.31 6.66 8.22
CA ILE A 28 15.58 7.09 9.60
C ILE A 28 14.70 6.30 10.57
N ASP A 29 13.42 6.14 10.25
CA ASP A 29 12.49 5.38 11.10
C ASP A 29 11.48 4.62 10.23
N PHE A 30 11.76 3.34 10.06
CA PHE A 30 10.96 2.42 9.24
C PHE A 30 9.75 1.88 9.99
N LYS A 31 9.59 2.13 11.30
CA LYS A 31 8.47 1.62 12.10
C LYS A 31 7.28 2.59 12.11
N ARG A 32 7.37 3.71 11.40
CA ARG A 32 6.30 4.70 11.33
C ARG A 32 5.44 4.55 10.08
N PRO A 33 4.21 4.01 10.19
CA PRO A 33 3.30 3.83 9.07
C PRO A 33 2.92 5.16 8.37
N ASP A 34 2.92 6.29 9.09
CA ASP A 34 2.72 7.63 8.53
C ASP A 34 3.66 7.96 7.36
N PHE A 35 4.90 7.46 7.40
CA PHE A 35 5.88 7.76 6.35
C PHE A 35 5.59 6.99 5.08
N TYR A 36 5.05 5.78 5.20
CA TYR A 36 4.54 5.00 4.08
C TYR A 36 3.28 5.64 3.52
N LEU A 37 2.40 6.16 4.38
CA LEU A 37 1.23 6.94 3.96
C LEU A 37 1.64 8.15 3.10
N ASN A 38 2.63 8.93 3.57
CA ASN A 38 3.11 10.11 2.87
C ASN A 38 3.82 9.75 1.56
N LEU A 39 4.68 8.73 1.56
CA LEU A 39 5.35 8.27 0.34
C LEU A 39 4.35 7.75 -0.70
N GLY A 40 3.35 6.99 -0.27
CA GLY A 40 2.32 6.49 -1.17
C GLY A 40 1.46 7.61 -1.76
N ARG A 41 1.13 8.65 -0.98
CA ARG A 41 0.45 9.86 -1.50
C ARG A 41 1.29 10.59 -2.55
N VAL A 42 2.61 10.69 -2.33
CA VAL A 42 3.53 11.24 -3.34
C VAL A 42 3.51 10.39 -4.62
N TYR A 43 3.50 9.06 -4.51
CA TYR A 43 3.36 8.18 -5.68
C TYR A 43 2.01 8.31 -6.39
N LEU A 44 0.92 8.56 -5.66
CA LEU A 44 -0.38 8.85 -6.29
C LEU A 44 -0.34 10.16 -7.08
N LYS A 45 0.30 11.20 -6.53
CA LYS A 45 0.51 12.45 -7.27
C LYS A 45 1.44 12.28 -8.48
N ALA A 46 2.36 11.32 -8.43
CA ALA A 46 3.20 10.93 -9.55
C ALA A 46 2.46 10.09 -10.63
N GLY A 47 1.19 9.72 -10.43
CA GLY A 47 0.47 8.77 -11.29
C GLY A 47 0.89 7.30 -11.10
N ASN A 48 1.86 7.01 -10.23
CA ASN A 48 2.32 5.66 -9.94
C ASN A 48 1.42 4.95 -8.93
N ARG A 49 0.20 4.62 -9.35
CA ARG A 49 -0.80 3.95 -8.51
C ARG A 49 -0.35 2.58 -8.01
N LYS A 50 0.39 1.82 -8.83
CA LYS A 50 0.93 0.50 -8.45
C LYS A 50 1.96 0.63 -7.33
N GLY A 51 2.90 1.56 -7.47
CA GLY A 51 3.91 1.84 -6.44
C GLY A 51 3.29 2.34 -5.14
N ALA A 52 2.28 3.20 -5.22
CA ALA A 52 1.54 3.67 -4.05
C ALA A 52 0.90 2.50 -3.27
N ALA A 53 0.20 1.60 -3.97
CA ALA A 53 -0.42 0.42 -3.34
C ALA A 53 0.59 -0.47 -2.61
N THR A 54 1.76 -0.72 -3.22
CA THR A 54 2.83 -1.50 -2.58
C THR A 54 3.34 -0.81 -1.32
N VAL A 55 3.50 0.51 -1.34
CA VAL A 55 3.96 1.27 -0.17
C VAL A 55 2.92 1.26 0.95
N PHE A 56 1.63 1.43 0.63
CA PHE A 56 0.59 1.40 1.66
C PHE A 56 0.48 0.03 2.33
N LYS A 57 0.58 -1.06 1.55
CA LYS A 57 0.64 -2.43 2.09
C LYS A 57 1.84 -2.65 3.02
N LYS A 58 2.99 -2.05 2.71
CA LYS A 58 4.15 -2.08 3.62
C LYS A 58 3.88 -1.32 4.92
N GLY A 59 3.19 -0.18 4.85
CA GLY A 59 2.73 0.56 6.02
C GLY A 59 1.78 -0.27 6.89
N LEU A 60 0.82 -0.97 6.29
CA LEU A 60 -0.08 -1.88 6.99
C LEU A 60 0.62 -3.12 7.55
N GLY A 61 1.74 -3.55 6.96
CA GLY A 61 2.59 -4.58 7.53
C GLY A 61 3.25 -4.17 8.84
N ILE A 62 3.34 -2.87 9.12
CA ILE A 62 3.88 -2.32 10.37
C ILE A 62 2.75 -2.07 11.37
N ASP A 63 1.70 -1.38 10.95
CA ASP A 63 0.48 -1.16 11.72
C ASP A 63 -0.74 -1.59 10.92
N PRO A 64 -1.23 -2.83 11.15
CA PRO A 64 -2.41 -3.36 10.48
C PRO A 64 -3.70 -2.62 10.79
N SER A 65 -3.75 -1.80 11.85
CA SER A 65 -4.93 -1.07 12.27
C SER A 65 -4.89 0.40 11.86
N HIS A 66 -3.89 0.81 11.08
CA HIS A 66 -3.73 2.20 10.67
C HIS A 66 -4.85 2.67 9.74
N LYS A 67 -5.84 3.37 10.32
CA LYS A 67 -7.04 3.86 9.62
C LYS A 67 -6.74 4.61 8.33
N GLY A 68 -5.79 5.55 8.35
CA GLY A 68 -5.47 6.36 7.16
C GLY A 68 -4.91 5.55 5.96
N LEU A 69 -4.30 4.39 6.20
CA LEU A 69 -3.79 3.52 5.13
C LEU A 69 -4.94 2.68 4.56
N HIS A 70 -5.81 2.18 5.43
CA HIS A 70 -7.06 1.50 5.05
C HIS A 70 -7.96 2.39 4.20
N ASP A 71 -8.25 3.61 4.68
CA ASP A 71 -9.10 4.57 3.98
C ASP A 71 -8.58 4.85 2.57
N ILE A 72 -7.26 5.02 2.41
CA ILE A 72 -6.66 5.26 1.10
C ILE A 72 -6.74 4.03 0.21
N LEU A 73 -6.47 2.82 0.69
CA LEU A 73 -6.60 1.60 -0.12
C LEU A 73 -8.04 1.37 -0.60
N ILE A 74 -9.01 1.60 0.27
CA ILE A 74 -10.44 1.56 -0.04
C ILE A 74 -10.77 2.61 -1.11
N SER A 75 -10.33 3.86 -0.93
CA SER A 75 -10.54 4.94 -1.91
C SER A 75 -9.93 4.65 -3.28
N MET A 76 -8.86 3.84 -3.32
CA MET A 76 -8.25 3.41 -4.56
C MET A 76 -8.99 2.23 -5.22
N GLY A 77 -10.11 1.78 -4.68
CA GLY A 77 -10.82 0.61 -5.18
C GLY A 77 -9.97 -0.66 -5.14
N ILE A 78 -8.87 -0.63 -4.37
CA ILE A 78 -8.06 -1.81 -4.10
C ILE A 78 -8.77 -2.51 -2.96
N LYS A 79 -9.79 -3.29 -3.32
CA LYS A 79 -10.38 -4.27 -2.41
C LYS A 79 -9.25 -5.22 -2.04
N GLU A 80 -8.79 -5.14 -0.79
CA GLU A 80 -7.96 -6.19 -0.23
C GLU A 80 -8.75 -7.49 -0.37
N GLU A 81 -8.15 -8.53 -0.95
CA GLU A 81 -8.70 -9.90 -0.94
C GLU A 81 -8.60 -10.50 0.48
N ALA A 82 -9.09 -9.74 1.47
CA ALA A 82 -9.03 -9.85 2.92
C ALA A 82 -7.72 -9.42 3.59
N LEU A 83 -7.71 -8.18 4.11
CA LEU A 83 -6.96 -7.74 5.31
C LEU A 83 -7.77 -6.68 6.11
N LEU A 84 -9.11 -6.83 6.10
CA LEU A 84 -10.07 -5.82 6.56
C LEU A 84 -10.30 -5.82 8.09
N PRO A 85 -10.63 -4.66 8.68
CA PRO A 85 -10.42 -4.35 10.10
C PRO A 85 -11.63 -4.61 11.01
N PHE A 86 -12.74 -5.14 10.49
CA PHE A 86 -13.97 -5.35 11.27
C PHE A 86 -14.22 -6.83 11.65
N LEU A 87 -13.34 -7.75 11.26
CA LEU A 87 -13.48 -9.19 11.50
C LEU A 87 -12.54 -9.70 12.62
N SER A 88 -13.16 -10.33 13.63
CA SER A 88 -12.59 -11.26 14.62
C SER A 88 -13.11 -12.70 14.32
N ARG A 89 -12.57 -13.86 14.77
CA ARG A 89 -11.19 -14.41 14.95
C ARG A 89 -11.13 -15.96 14.79
N ALA A 90 -12.23 -16.72 14.78
CA ALA A 90 -12.17 -18.20 14.73
C ALA A 90 -12.14 -18.81 13.31
N HIS A 91 -12.37 -17.99 12.28
CA HIS A 91 -12.60 -18.51 10.94
C HIS A 91 -11.32 -19.17 10.39
N PRO A 92 -11.34 -20.44 9.96
CA PRO A 92 -10.18 -21.17 9.43
C PRO A 92 -9.52 -20.49 8.22
N ILE A 93 -10.08 -19.40 7.70
CA ILE A 93 -9.61 -18.64 6.54
C ILE A 93 -8.56 -17.59 6.95
N ASN A 94 -8.72 -16.87 8.07
CA ASN A 94 -7.66 -15.97 8.60
C ASN A 94 -6.48 -16.79 9.17
N LYS A 95 -6.77 -18.02 9.64
CA LYS A 95 -5.78 -19.02 10.07
C LYS A 95 -5.06 -19.70 8.89
N ARG A 96 -5.73 -19.92 7.74
CA ARG A 96 -5.13 -20.40 6.48
C ARG A 96 -4.29 -19.32 5.77
N LEU A 97 -4.68 -18.03 5.83
CA LEU A 97 -3.84 -16.88 5.45
C LEU A 97 -2.54 -16.82 6.27
N GLY A 98 -2.61 -17.12 7.59
CA GLY A 98 -1.45 -17.17 8.50
C GLY A 98 -0.58 -18.44 8.45
N ILE A 99 -1.09 -19.58 7.96
CA ILE A 99 -0.32 -20.84 7.88
C ILE A 99 0.36 -21.00 6.51
N PHE A 100 -0.20 -20.44 5.44
CA PHE A 100 0.30 -20.72 4.10
C PHE A 100 1.17 -19.60 3.53
N ILE A 101 0.92 -18.30 3.73
CA ILE A 101 1.95 -17.28 3.40
C ILE A 101 3.31 -17.64 4.06
N LYS A 102 3.21 -18.29 5.22
CA LYS A 102 4.25 -18.83 6.09
C LYS A 102 5.00 -20.09 5.60
N ARG A 103 4.59 -20.79 4.51
CA ARG A 103 5.21 -22.09 4.11
C ARG A 103 6.25 -22.06 2.96
N ARG A 104 6.42 -21.01 2.18
CA ARG A 104 7.25 -21.04 0.92
C ARG A 104 7.34 -19.61 0.34
N LEU A 105 6.35 -18.73 0.51
CA LEU A 105 5.09 -18.80 -0.27
C LEU A 105 4.77 -17.47 -0.92
N PRO A 106 5.43 -17.25 -2.06
CA PRO A 106 6.58 -16.38 -1.99
C PRO A 106 6.29 -15.20 -2.84
N SER A 107 6.93 -14.12 -2.45
CA SER A 107 6.61 -12.85 -3.03
C SER A 107 5.07 -12.60 -2.99
N LEU A 108 4.30 -12.67 -1.89
CA LEU A 108 2.87 -12.21 -1.79
C LEU A 108 2.39 -11.22 -2.85
N LEU A 109 3.00 -10.06 -3.01
CA LEU A 109 4.36 -9.62 -3.32
C LEU A 109 4.73 -9.70 -4.83
N SER A 110 4.02 -10.40 -5.75
CA SER A 110 4.38 -10.47 -7.19
C SER A 110 3.19 -10.65 -8.16
N SER A 111 2.69 -9.52 -8.64
CA SER A 111 2.02 -9.25 -9.94
C SER A 111 0.85 -10.11 -10.48
N LYS A 112 -0.37 -9.52 -10.53
CA LYS A 112 -1.17 -9.27 -11.77
C LYS A 112 -2.48 -8.55 -11.41
N GLY A 113 -2.56 -7.25 -11.68
CA GLY A 113 -3.85 -6.59 -11.90
C GLY A 113 -4.46 -7.12 -13.21
N PRO A 114 -5.79 -7.20 -13.34
CA PRO A 114 -6.42 -7.97 -14.40
C PRO A 114 -6.11 -7.40 -15.79
N LYS A 115 -5.52 -8.23 -16.66
CA LYS A 115 -5.67 -8.16 -18.12
C LYS A 115 -6.61 -9.28 -18.54
N LYS A 116 -7.70 -8.91 -19.22
CA LYS A 116 -8.39 -9.56 -20.37
C LYS A 116 -9.66 -8.71 -20.59
N LYS A 117 -9.78 -7.83 -21.60
CA LYS A 117 -9.80 -8.05 -23.07
C LYS A 117 -10.55 -9.32 -23.48
N ALA A 118 -11.77 -9.07 -23.98
CA ALA A 118 -12.39 -9.55 -25.22
C ALA A 118 -12.44 -11.06 -25.54
N LYS A 119 -13.66 -11.52 -25.79
CA LYS A 119 -14.19 -12.46 -26.81
C LYS A 119 -15.72 -12.38 -26.62
N ASP A 120 -16.54 -11.74 -27.43
CA ASP A 120 -16.84 -11.88 -28.86
C ASP A 120 -16.93 -13.32 -29.39
N LYS A 121 -18.13 -13.59 -29.91
CA LYS A 121 -18.60 -14.65 -30.82
C LYS A 121 -18.92 -16.05 -30.27
N GLY A 122 -20.17 -16.40 -30.51
CA GLY A 122 -20.89 -17.66 -30.30
C GLY A 122 -22.37 -17.33 -30.44
#